data_AF-A0AAE0C175-F1
#
_entry.id   AF-A0AAE0C175-F1
#
_cell.length_a   1.000
_cell.length_b   1.000
_cell.length_c   1.000
_cell.angle_alpha   90.00
_cell.angle_beta   90.00
_cell.angle_gamma   90.00
#
_symmetry.space_group_name_H-M   'P 1'
#
loop_
_entity.id
_entity.type
_entity.pdbx_description
1 polymer ?
#
loop_
_entity_poly.entity_id
_entity_poly.type
_entity_poly.pdbx_seq_one_letter_code
_entity_poly.pdbx_strand_id
1 'polypeptide(L)'
;MHDQVTEDEDVCRFCFEGRDEGDLVSPCDCAGGNKYVHLSCLRRWQRMVLVNQPTHPAFYEDDVRHHKCNVCLAAFTCPPPTRHELMESFTGPEIGSLIDEGCIIGSHDVFSEELTRQLEEMPVMMRGMSSYEHWIDGAYLITGVTEDTLDDDKPFSLPLTDQNALDALRERLQGSGEDLGITVNGRRLRIVPGGSLAGVNPREVASALRDLKAPATLCMAEPEKNSGDDHVTAVNLSRVVSLDSVPKPLLVTSAVEAVRRKYPGADQVEISHFKGGPCDERNIVSCLVPGGARAGWTVVPDIQEAVQLAHSRAVRRCEAQGNFGGGQTVRLTGLQARKDLNGQVGLAVKFAEASGRWTVRMQDGEGKQVRPVNLEAAENGGPNGRVMVFWGDARWSRTQLLGEIARGHWGLCRASVGDIAADSKKRHANLAGRLAFAPVTEMTESFMKEAQRQMTVFRSTGLVASTGAGADEGDDD
;
A
#
# COMPACT_ATOMS: atom_id res chain seq x y z
N MET A 1 -44.42 -15.89 50.98
CA MET A 1 -44.11 -15.22 49.70
C MET A 1 -42.62 -14.98 49.68
N HIS A 2 -41.90 -15.79 48.91
CA HIS A 2 -40.50 -15.51 48.60
C HIS A 2 -40.51 -14.35 47.60
N ASP A 3 -40.11 -13.17 48.05
CA ASP A 3 -39.78 -12.06 47.16
C ASP A 3 -38.43 -12.42 46.54
N GLN A 4 -38.46 -13.04 45.37
CA GLN A 4 -37.29 -13.22 44.54
C GLN A 4 -36.91 -11.84 44.01
N VAL A 5 -35.91 -11.23 44.63
CA VAL A 5 -35.14 -10.16 43.98
C VAL A 5 -34.53 -10.81 42.75
N THR A 6 -35.09 -10.53 41.57
CA THR A 6 -34.45 -10.88 40.31
C THR A 6 -33.12 -10.12 40.30
N GLU A 7 -32.01 -10.84 40.40
CA GLU A 7 -30.71 -10.32 39.99
C GLU A 7 -30.88 -9.94 38.51
N ASP A 8 -31.16 -8.66 38.24
CA ASP A 8 -31.07 -8.10 36.90
C ASP A 8 -29.58 -8.24 36.52
N GLU A 9 -29.22 -9.37 35.93
CA GLU A 9 -27.90 -9.57 35.40
C GLU A 9 -27.63 -8.45 34.40
N ASP A 10 -26.63 -7.62 34.70
CA ASP A 10 -26.18 -6.60 33.77
C ASP A 10 -25.85 -7.33 32.44
N VAL A 11 -26.60 -7.06 31.38
CA VAL A 11 -26.38 -7.63 30.05
C VAL A 11 -25.93 -6.55 29.07
N CYS A 12 -25.10 -6.94 28.11
CA CYS A 12 -24.66 -6.06 27.03
C CYS A 12 -25.82 -5.65 26.14
N ARG A 13 -26.00 -4.35 25.91
CA ARG A 13 -27.05 -3.82 25.02
C ARG A 13 -26.94 -4.26 23.55
N PHE A 14 -25.77 -4.72 23.10
CA PHE A 14 -25.54 -5.10 21.70
C PHE A 14 -25.75 -6.59 21.40
N CYS A 15 -25.25 -7.48 22.27
CA CYS A 15 -25.39 -8.93 22.08
C CYS A 15 -26.39 -9.59 23.04
N PHE A 16 -26.87 -8.85 24.05
CA PHE A 16 -27.77 -9.34 25.10
C PHE A 16 -27.18 -10.44 25.99
N GLU A 17 -25.86 -10.58 26.01
CA GLU A 17 -25.14 -11.53 26.86
C GLU A 17 -24.57 -10.84 28.10
N GLY A 18 -24.41 -11.61 29.19
CA GLY A 18 -23.93 -11.15 30.49
C GLY A 18 -22.40 -11.04 30.58
N ARG A 19 -21.90 -11.06 31.82
CA ARG A 19 -20.45 -10.94 32.12
C ARG A 19 -19.65 -12.20 31.78
N ASP A 20 -20.32 -13.31 31.46
CA ASP A 20 -19.68 -14.57 31.09
C ASP A 20 -18.90 -14.46 29.76
N GLU A 21 -19.35 -13.59 28.85
CA GLU A 21 -18.69 -13.35 27.55
C GLU A 21 -17.58 -12.27 27.64
N GLY A 22 -17.54 -11.49 28.72
CA GLY A 22 -16.51 -10.48 28.97
C GLY A 22 -16.95 -9.33 29.85
N ASP A 23 -16.01 -8.43 30.15
CA ASP A 23 -16.25 -7.28 31.01
C ASP A 23 -17.24 -6.27 30.38
N LEU A 24 -18.20 -5.83 31.20
CA LEU A 24 -19.17 -4.80 30.84
C LEU A 24 -18.70 -3.43 31.29
N VAL A 25 -18.78 -2.46 30.39
CA VAL A 25 -18.46 -1.05 30.63
C VAL A 25 -19.70 -0.17 30.44
N SER A 26 -19.70 1.01 31.06
CA SER A 26 -20.70 2.06 30.87
C SER A 26 -20.07 3.24 30.13
N PRO A 27 -20.01 3.21 28.79
CA PRO A 27 -19.22 4.14 27.99
C PRO A 27 -19.93 5.49 27.77
N CYS A 28 -21.18 5.67 28.22
CA CYS A 28 -21.97 6.87 28.04
C CYS A 28 -22.98 7.07 29.19
N ASP A 29 -23.73 8.18 29.16
CA ASP A 29 -24.69 8.57 30.19
C ASP A 29 -26.06 7.85 30.11
N CYS A 30 -26.15 6.70 29.43
CA CYS A 30 -27.40 5.94 29.39
C CYS A 30 -27.78 5.44 30.79
N ALA A 31 -29.09 5.33 31.07
CA ALA A 31 -29.62 4.84 32.34
C ALA A 31 -30.19 3.41 32.21
N GLY A 32 -30.31 2.71 33.34
CA GLY A 32 -30.79 1.33 33.40
C GLY A 32 -29.84 0.32 32.72
N GLY A 33 -30.38 -0.84 32.31
CA GLY A 33 -29.60 -1.89 31.64
C GLY A 33 -28.98 -1.47 30.29
N ASN A 34 -29.51 -0.42 29.65
CA ASN A 34 -29.02 0.08 28.36
C ASN A 34 -27.63 0.74 28.41
N LYS A 35 -27.07 0.94 29.60
CA LYS A 35 -25.74 1.55 29.78
C LYS A 35 -24.60 0.54 29.64
N TYR A 36 -24.86 -0.75 29.89
CA TYR A 36 -23.84 -1.78 29.88
C TYR A 36 -23.60 -2.31 28.48
N VAL A 37 -22.33 -2.35 28.08
CA VAL A 37 -21.89 -2.93 26.81
C VAL A 37 -20.55 -3.63 27.00
N HIS A 38 -20.28 -4.70 26.25
CA HIS A 38 -18.92 -5.19 26.11
C HIS A 38 -18.11 -4.21 25.25
N LEU A 39 -16.85 -3.99 25.62
CA LEU A 39 -15.94 -3.14 24.83
C LEU A 39 -15.75 -3.67 23.40
N SER A 40 -15.70 -5.00 23.24
CA SER A 40 -15.62 -5.67 21.94
C SER A 40 -16.84 -5.38 21.05
N CYS A 41 -18.05 -5.42 21.61
CA CYS A 41 -19.30 -5.11 20.91
C CYS A 41 -19.40 -3.64 20.51
N LEU A 42 -19.06 -2.72 21.41
CA LEU A 42 -19.03 -1.29 21.09
C LEU A 42 -18.03 -1.00 19.97
N ARG A 43 -16.82 -1.55 20.07
CA ARG A 43 -15.80 -1.43 19.00
C ARG A 43 -16.35 -1.99 17.70
N ARG A 44 -16.95 -3.18 17.68
CA ARG A 44 -17.57 -3.75 16.48
C ARG A 44 -18.61 -2.81 15.86
N TRP A 45 -19.46 -2.19 16.66
CA TRP A 45 -20.45 -1.22 16.17
C TRP A 45 -19.80 0.05 15.61
N GLN A 46 -18.82 0.63 16.32
CA GLN A 46 -18.06 1.81 15.85
C GLN A 46 -17.35 1.51 14.53
N ARG A 47 -16.79 0.30 14.38
CA ARG A 47 -16.19 -0.18 13.14
C ARG A 47 -17.21 -0.19 12.00
N MET A 48 -18.41 -0.73 12.21
CA MET A 48 -19.47 -0.79 11.19
C MET A 48 -19.91 0.58 10.66
N VAL A 49 -19.84 1.63 11.50
CA VAL A 49 -20.11 3.01 11.05
C VAL A 49 -19.06 3.47 10.02
N LEU A 50 -17.78 3.14 10.26
CA LEU A 50 -16.68 3.50 9.37
C LEU A 50 -16.60 2.62 8.10
N VAL A 51 -17.02 1.36 8.18
CA VAL A 51 -17.00 0.41 7.04
C VAL A 51 -17.77 0.92 5.82
N ASN A 52 -18.87 1.65 6.05
CA ASN A 52 -19.74 2.15 4.98
C ASN A 52 -19.25 3.46 4.34
N GLN A 53 -18.11 4.01 4.77
CA GLN A 53 -17.58 5.26 4.23
C GLN A 53 -16.59 5.05 3.08
N PRO A 54 -16.46 6.00 2.13
CA PRO A 54 -15.43 5.98 1.10
C PRO A 54 -14.02 5.93 1.69
N THR A 55 -13.09 5.25 1.03
CA THR A 55 -11.68 5.07 1.44
C THR A 55 -10.77 6.22 1.11
N HIS A 56 -11.15 7.07 0.17
CA HIS A 56 -10.32 8.19 -0.23
C HIS A 56 -10.41 9.33 0.80
N PRO A 57 -9.29 9.89 1.28
CA PRO A 57 -9.28 10.91 2.34
C PRO A 57 -10.16 12.13 2.09
N ALA A 58 -10.25 12.59 0.83
CA ALA A 58 -11.07 13.74 0.45
C ALA A 58 -12.59 13.55 0.65
N PHE A 59 -13.05 12.31 0.88
CA PHE A 59 -14.46 11.98 1.10
C PHE A 59 -14.70 11.40 2.50
N TYR A 60 -13.77 11.60 3.43
CA TYR A 60 -13.99 11.25 4.83
C TYR A 60 -15.00 12.21 5.44
N GLU A 61 -16.13 11.67 5.90
CA GLU A 61 -17.05 12.40 6.75
C GLU A 61 -16.80 12.00 8.20
N ASP A 62 -16.53 12.98 9.06
CA ASP A 62 -16.44 12.76 10.51
C ASP A 62 -17.84 12.42 11.06
N ASP A 63 -18.17 11.14 10.98
CA ASP A 63 -19.47 10.62 11.36
C ASP A 63 -19.60 10.56 12.88
N VAL A 64 -20.28 11.56 13.43
CA VAL A 64 -20.55 11.72 14.86
C VAL A 64 -21.04 10.45 15.57
N ARG A 65 -21.62 9.48 14.86
CA ARG A 65 -22.08 8.20 15.43
C ARG A 65 -20.96 7.37 16.03
N HIS A 66 -19.72 7.40 15.51
CA HIS A 66 -18.64 6.61 16.10
C HIS A 66 -18.08 7.24 17.40
N HIS A 67 -18.32 8.54 17.60
CA HIS A 67 -17.90 9.30 18.78
C HIS A 67 -19.00 9.48 19.84
N LYS A 68 -20.29 9.39 19.47
CA LYS A 68 -21.41 9.67 20.37
C LYS A 68 -22.44 8.55 20.42
N CYS A 69 -23.02 8.35 21.59
CA CYS A 69 -24.11 7.41 21.78
C CYS A 69 -25.37 7.87 21.03
N ASN A 70 -25.97 6.98 20.23
CA ASN A 70 -27.20 7.29 19.49
C ASN A 70 -28.46 7.43 20.38
N VAL A 71 -28.35 7.13 21.68
CA VAL A 71 -29.48 7.24 22.63
C VAL A 71 -29.35 8.48 23.51
N CYS A 72 -28.29 8.58 24.31
CA CYS A 72 -28.13 9.72 25.22
C CYS A 72 -27.35 10.89 24.59
N LEU A 73 -26.79 10.74 23.39
CA LEU A 73 -25.99 11.75 22.67
C LEU A 73 -24.69 12.16 23.35
N ALA A 74 -24.38 11.60 24.53
CA ALA A 74 -23.11 11.79 25.21
C ALA A 74 -21.95 11.20 24.39
N ALA A 75 -20.77 11.83 24.49
CA ALA A 75 -19.55 11.30 23.93
C ALA A 75 -19.17 10.00 24.64
N PHE A 76 -18.68 9.02 23.88
CA PHE A 76 -18.19 7.79 24.49
C PHE A 76 -16.93 8.07 25.30
N THR A 77 -16.82 7.51 26.51
CA THR A 77 -15.63 7.64 27.38
C THR A 77 -14.45 6.82 26.85
N CYS A 78 -14.71 5.82 26.02
CA CYS A 78 -13.71 5.10 25.26
C CYS A 78 -13.60 5.71 23.84
N PRO A 79 -12.42 6.25 23.45
CA PRO A 79 -12.25 6.78 22.11
C PRO A 79 -12.41 5.65 21.07
N PRO A 80 -13.04 5.92 19.92
CA PRO A 80 -13.11 4.94 18.84
C PRO A 80 -11.71 4.64 18.29
N PRO A 81 -11.51 3.45 17.71
CA PRO A 81 -10.25 3.15 17.03
C PRO A 81 -10.01 4.13 15.88
N THR A 82 -8.75 4.46 15.63
CA THR A 82 -8.38 5.27 14.47
C THR A 82 -8.72 4.51 13.18
N ARG A 83 -8.87 5.25 12.07
CA ARG A 83 -9.12 4.62 10.77
C ARG A 83 -7.98 3.68 10.37
N HIS A 84 -6.75 4.02 10.72
CA HIS A 84 -5.58 3.17 10.48
C HIS A 84 -5.68 1.85 11.26
N GLU A 85 -5.87 1.91 12.58
CA GLU A 85 -6.07 0.73 13.44
C GLU A 85 -7.25 -0.12 12.97
N LEU A 86 -8.31 0.53 12.47
CA LEU A 86 -9.45 -0.14 11.88
C LEU A 86 -9.07 -0.91 10.62
N MET A 87 -8.45 -0.25 9.64
CA MET A 87 -8.08 -0.89 8.38
C MET A 87 -7.05 -2.01 8.60
N GLU A 88 -6.12 -1.81 9.52
CA GLU A 88 -5.17 -2.85 9.95
C GLU A 88 -5.90 -4.05 10.58
N SER A 89 -6.94 -3.83 11.39
CA SER A 89 -7.72 -4.91 11.99
C SER A 89 -8.48 -5.79 10.97
N PHE A 90 -8.80 -5.26 9.78
CA PHE A 90 -9.48 -6.01 8.71
C PHE A 90 -8.52 -6.72 7.76
N THR A 91 -7.28 -6.24 7.66
CA THR A 91 -6.27 -6.79 6.74
C THR A 91 -5.31 -7.75 7.43
N GLY A 92 -5.07 -7.57 8.74
CA GLY A 92 -4.09 -8.32 9.51
C GLY A 92 -2.68 -7.71 9.40
N PRO A 93 -1.83 -7.92 10.43
CA PRO A 93 -0.50 -7.31 10.50
C PRO A 93 0.45 -7.81 9.38
N GLU A 94 0.24 -9.02 8.85
CA GLU A 94 1.06 -9.60 7.79
C GLU A 94 0.94 -8.80 6.49
N ILE A 95 -0.27 -8.36 6.13
CA ILE A 95 -0.52 -7.57 4.93
C ILE A 95 0.07 -6.17 5.07
N GLY A 96 -0.09 -5.54 6.24
CA GLY A 96 0.53 -4.24 6.53
C GLY A 96 2.04 -4.26 6.30
N SER A 97 2.71 -5.35 6.72
CA SER A 97 4.16 -5.53 6.52
C SER A 97 4.61 -5.71 5.07
N LEU A 98 3.69 -5.98 4.15
CA LEU A 98 3.95 -6.08 2.71
C LEU A 98 3.77 -4.73 1.99
N ILE A 99 3.32 -3.68 2.67
CA ILE A 99 3.30 -2.32 2.14
C ILE A 99 4.69 -1.71 2.34
N ASP A 100 5.64 -2.22 1.55
CA ASP A 100 7.06 -1.87 1.62
C ASP A 100 7.68 -1.86 0.22
N GLU A 101 8.78 -1.13 0.06
CA GLU A 101 9.52 -1.04 -1.19
C GLU A 101 9.92 -2.43 -1.70
N GLY A 102 9.74 -2.66 -3.01
CA GLY A 102 10.02 -3.96 -3.60
C GLY A 102 8.95 -5.02 -3.32
N CYS A 103 7.78 -4.65 -2.81
CA CYS A 103 6.58 -5.48 -2.88
C CYS A 103 5.70 -5.08 -4.08
N ILE A 104 4.80 -5.98 -4.48
CA ILE A 104 3.85 -5.79 -5.57
C ILE A 104 2.45 -5.72 -5.01
N ILE A 105 1.68 -4.75 -5.47
CA ILE A 105 0.23 -4.65 -5.32
C ILE A 105 -0.39 -5.19 -6.62
N GLY A 106 -1.11 -6.31 -6.54
CA GLY A 106 -1.79 -6.93 -7.68
C GLY A 106 -3.30 -6.79 -7.56
N SER A 107 -3.98 -6.40 -8.64
CA SER A 107 -5.45 -6.39 -8.67
C SER A 107 -5.98 -7.82 -8.54
N HIS A 108 -7.07 -7.99 -7.82
CA HIS A 108 -7.78 -9.27 -7.80
C HIS A 108 -8.48 -9.50 -9.15
N ASP A 109 -8.52 -10.76 -9.62
CA ASP A 109 -9.14 -11.12 -10.92
C ASP A 109 -10.62 -10.71 -10.97
N VAL A 110 -11.42 -11.15 -9.99
CA VAL A 110 -12.83 -10.76 -9.83
C VAL A 110 -13.03 -9.23 -9.82
N PHE A 111 -12.13 -8.47 -9.19
CA PHE A 111 -12.19 -7.01 -9.21
C PHE A 111 -11.91 -6.43 -10.60
N SER A 112 -10.93 -7.00 -11.30
CA SER A 112 -10.59 -6.61 -12.68
C SER A 112 -11.71 -6.93 -13.67
N GLU A 113 -12.38 -8.08 -13.50
CA GLU A 113 -13.57 -8.47 -14.27
C GLU A 113 -14.73 -7.49 -14.06
N GLU A 114 -15.00 -7.11 -12.81
CA GLU A 114 -16.06 -6.16 -12.48
C GLU A 114 -15.78 -4.76 -13.05
N LEU A 115 -14.54 -4.25 -12.93
CA LEU A 115 -14.15 -2.99 -13.56
C LEU A 115 -14.27 -3.03 -15.09
N THR A 116 -13.94 -4.17 -15.71
CA THR A 116 -14.07 -4.37 -17.15
C THR A 116 -15.54 -4.31 -17.56
N ARG A 117 -16.43 -5.02 -16.85
CA ARG A 117 -17.88 -4.97 -17.07
C ARG A 117 -18.43 -3.55 -16.98
N GLN A 118 -18.05 -2.82 -15.93
CA GLN A 118 -18.48 -1.42 -15.76
C GLN A 118 -17.95 -0.52 -16.90
N LEU A 119 -16.71 -0.70 -17.33
CA LEU A 119 -16.13 0.06 -18.44
C LEU A 119 -16.84 -0.22 -19.78
N GLU A 120 -17.26 -1.45 -20.01
CA GLU A 120 -18.03 -1.86 -21.20
C GLU A 120 -19.43 -1.24 -21.21
N GLU A 121 -20.08 -1.17 -20.04
CA GLU A 121 -21.39 -0.53 -19.87
C GLU A 121 -21.35 1.00 -20.00
N MET A 122 -20.18 1.62 -19.76
CA MET A 122 -20.02 3.07 -19.90
C MET A 122 -20.09 3.54 -21.36
N PRO A 123 -20.72 4.70 -21.63
CA PRO A 123 -20.66 5.36 -22.93
C PRO A 123 -19.21 5.61 -23.37
N VAL A 124 -18.90 5.39 -24.65
CA VAL A 124 -17.53 5.49 -25.21
C VAL A 124 -16.82 6.79 -24.84
N MET A 125 -17.55 7.93 -24.85
CA MET A 125 -16.98 9.24 -24.49
C MET A 125 -16.52 9.32 -23.03
N MET A 126 -17.17 8.58 -22.11
CA MET A 126 -16.83 8.56 -20.69
C MET A 126 -15.73 7.56 -20.36
N ARG A 127 -15.50 6.54 -21.21
CA ARG A 127 -14.46 5.53 -20.98
C ARG A 127 -13.07 6.15 -20.83
N GLY A 128 -12.72 7.10 -21.71
CA GLY A 128 -11.44 7.82 -21.65
C GLY A 128 -11.29 8.80 -20.49
N MET A 129 -12.36 9.05 -19.72
CA MET A 129 -12.33 9.85 -18.48
C MET A 129 -12.24 8.98 -17.23
N SER A 130 -12.40 7.65 -17.37
CA SER A 130 -12.30 6.70 -16.27
C SER A 130 -10.84 6.30 -16.03
N SER A 131 -10.49 6.07 -14.76
CA SER A 131 -9.18 5.53 -14.39
C SER A 131 -9.13 4.00 -14.42
N TYR A 132 -10.22 3.30 -14.79
CA TYR A 132 -10.34 1.85 -14.69
C TYR A 132 -9.27 1.09 -15.47
N GLU A 133 -8.85 1.61 -16.62
CA GLU A 133 -7.79 1.01 -17.43
C GLU A 133 -6.44 0.89 -16.70
N HIS A 134 -6.19 1.75 -15.70
CA HIS A 134 -5.01 1.62 -14.86
C HIS A 134 -5.11 0.38 -13.96
N TRP A 135 -6.28 0.16 -13.38
CA TRP A 135 -6.49 -0.78 -12.28
C TRP A 135 -6.77 -2.21 -12.74
N ILE A 136 -7.45 -2.38 -13.87
CA ILE A 136 -7.72 -3.69 -14.49
C ILE A 136 -6.37 -4.39 -14.74
N ASP A 137 -6.23 -5.66 -14.37
CA ASP A 137 -5.01 -6.48 -14.52
C ASP A 137 -3.72 -5.74 -14.11
N GLY A 138 -3.83 -4.93 -13.05
CA GLY A 138 -2.79 -4.05 -12.57
C GLY A 138 -1.78 -4.79 -11.71
N ALA A 139 -0.50 -4.69 -12.06
CA ALA A 139 0.61 -5.19 -11.26
C ALA A 139 1.56 -4.04 -10.91
N TYR A 140 1.45 -3.50 -9.71
CA TYR A 140 2.14 -2.29 -9.28
C TYR A 140 3.32 -2.62 -8.37
N LEU A 141 4.53 -2.22 -8.76
CA LEU A 141 5.71 -2.31 -7.89
C LEU A 141 5.77 -1.10 -6.97
N ILE A 142 5.80 -1.32 -5.66
CA ILE A 142 6.01 -0.25 -4.67
C ILE A 142 7.45 0.25 -4.80
N THR A 143 7.58 1.52 -5.18
CA THR A 143 8.87 2.20 -5.44
C THR A 143 9.28 3.14 -4.32
N GLY A 144 8.36 3.49 -3.42
CA GLY A 144 8.65 4.34 -2.28
C GLY A 144 7.52 4.27 -1.26
N VAL A 145 7.89 4.24 0.01
CA VAL A 145 7.00 4.42 1.14
C VAL A 145 7.57 5.55 1.98
N THR A 146 7.01 6.74 1.83
CA THR A 146 7.46 7.91 2.58
C THR A 146 6.54 8.11 3.76
N GLU A 147 7.11 8.04 4.97
CA GLU A 147 6.43 8.53 6.17
C GLU A 147 6.07 10.00 5.94
N ASP A 148 4.85 10.37 6.34
CA ASP A 148 4.32 11.73 6.19
C ASP A 148 4.97 12.66 7.22
N THR A 149 6.31 12.73 7.24
CA THR A 149 7.02 13.79 7.96
C THR A 149 6.99 15.04 7.08
N LEU A 150 5.82 15.65 6.97
CA LEU A 150 5.77 17.02 6.47
C LEU A 150 6.60 17.86 7.46
N ASP A 151 7.63 18.54 6.95
CA ASP A 151 8.43 19.53 7.69
C ASP A 151 7.55 20.64 8.35
N ASP A 152 6.27 20.71 7.99
CA ASP A 152 5.19 21.55 8.57
C ASP A 152 4.77 21.14 10.00
N ASP A 153 5.11 19.94 10.48
CA ASP A 153 4.82 19.48 11.86
C ASP A 153 5.79 20.05 12.91
N LYS A 154 6.77 20.85 12.49
CA LYS A 154 7.61 21.58 13.45
C LYS A 154 6.73 22.58 14.21
N PRO A 155 6.67 22.51 15.55
CA PRO A 155 5.92 23.47 16.34
C PRO A 155 6.38 24.89 15.99
N PHE A 156 5.50 25.71 15.44
CA PHE A 156 5.84 27.10 15.18
C PHE A 156 5.66 27.92 16.46
N SER A 157 6.49 28.94 16.63
CA SER A 157 6.47 29.80 17.81
C SER A 157 5.58 31.01 17.56
N LEU A 158 4.59 31.22 18.42
CA LEU A 158 3.72 32.40 18.46
C LEU A 158 4.18 33.33 19.59
N PRO A 159 4.88 34.44 19.29
CA PRO A 159 5.23 35.44 20.29
C PRO A 159 3.99 36.28 20.64
N LEU A 160 3.72 36.38 21.93
CA LEU A 160 2.68 37.22 22.53
C LEU A 160 3.37 38.34 23.30
N THR A 161 3.35 39.54 22.71
CA THR A 161 4.12 40.69 23.20
C THR A 161 3.47 41.44 24.35
N ASP A 162 2.15 41.30 24.52
CA ASP A 162 1.37 41.99 25.54
C ASP A 162 0.24 41.11 26.10
N GLN A 163 -0.28 41.52 27.26
CA GLN A 163 -1.22 40.72 28.03
C GLN A 163 -2.59 40.60 27.34
N ASN A 164 -3.01 41.61 26.57
CA ASN A 164 -4.28 41.58 25.85
C ASN A 164 -4.28 40.51 24.76
N ALA A 165 -3.16 40.35 24.04
CA ALA A 165 -2.99 39.30 23.04
C ALA A 165 -3.05 37.88 23.64
N LEU A 166 -2.45 37.69 24.83
CA LEU A 166 -2.50 36.41 25.55
C LEU A 166 -3.91 36.09 26.06
N ASP A 167 -4.63 37.08 26.59
CA ASP A 167 -5.99 36.88 27.10
C ASP A 167 -7.00 36.64 25.98
N ALA A 168 -6.87 37.32 24.83
CA ALA A 168 -7.67 37.04 23.64
C ALA A 168 -7.46 35.63 23.09
N LEU A 169 -6.21 35.12 23.12
CA LEU A 169 -5.92 33.74 22.74
C LEU A 169 -6.56 32.73 23.71
N ARG A 170 -6.47 32.99 25.02
CA ARG A 170 -7.12 32.16 26.06
C ARG A 170 -8.63 32.07 25.85
N GLU A 171 -9.28 33.19 25.57
CA GLU A 171 -10.72 33.24 25.30
C GLU A 171 -11.10 32.37 24.09
N ARG A 172 -10.31 32.43 23.02
CA ARG A 172 -10.50 31.57 21.83
C ARG A 172 -10.32 30.08 22.11
N LEU A 173 -9.51 29.72 23.11
CA LEU A 173 -9.26 28.34 23.51
C LEU A 173 -10.36 27.77 24.43
N GLN A 174 -11.10 28.61 25.16
CA GLN A 174 -12.14 28.18 26.11
C GLN A 174 -13.28 27.36 25.45
N GLY A 175 -13.51 27.54 24.15
CA GLY A 175 -14.48 26.74 23.39
C GLY A 175 -14.04 25.31 23.05
N SER A 176 -12.77 24.94 23.33
CA SER A 176 -12.17 23.66 22.90
C SER A 176 -11.98 22.62 24.03
N GLY A 177 -12.35 22.94 25.27
CA GLY A 177 -12.16 22.05 26.43
C GLY A 177 -10.68 21.82 26.80
N GLU A 178 -10.32 20.61 27.23
CA GLU A 178 -8.93 20.22 27.56
C GLU A 178 -8.01 20.10 26.33
N ASP A 179 -8.56 20.20 25.13
CA ASP A 179 -7.83 19.97 23.88
C ASP A 179 -6.95 21.17 23.46
N LEU A 180 -7.13 22.35 24.08
CA LEU A 180 -6.33 23.57 23.82
C LEU A 180 -6.11 23.85 22.31
N GLY A 181 -7.15 23.65 21.52
CA GLY A 181 -7.10 23.73 20.06
C GLY A 181 -7.80 24.98 19.53
N ILE A 182 -7.24 25.59 18.48
CA ILE A 182 -7.91 26.64 17.70
C ILE A 182 -7.85 26.34 16.21
N THR A 183 -8.90 26.72 15.50
CA THR A 183 -8.92 26.66 14.03
C THR A 183 -8.51 28.01 13.45
N VAL A 184 -7.50 28.02 12.60
CA VAL A 184 -6.99 29.21 11.90
C VAL A 184 -6.89 28.88 10.41
N ASN A 185 -7.58 29.64 9.56
CA ASN A 185 -7.59 29.44 8.10
C ASN A 185 -7.92 27.99 7.67
N GLY A 186 -8.79 27.31 8.42
CA GLY A 186 -9.20 25.92 8.17
C GLY A 186 -8.25 24.85 8.72
N ARG A 187 -7.08 25.21 9.28
CA ARG A 187 -6.15 24.29 9.96
C ARG A 187 -6.39 24.30 11.46
N ARG A 188 -6.43 23.13 12.12
CA ARG A 188 -6.59 23.00 13.58
C ARG A 188 -5.21 22.93 14.23
N LEU A 189 -4.91 23.86 15.11
CA LEU A 189 -3.63 23.98 15.80
C LEU A 189 -3.85 23.81 17.31
N ARG A 190 -2.95 23.09 17.96
CA ARG A 190 -2.94 22.86 19.41
C ARG A 190 -1.67 23.43 20.04
N ILE A 191 -1.80 23.93 21.27
CA ILE A 191 -0.63 24.34 22.06
C ILE A 191 0.13 23.09 22.53
N VAL A 192 1.42 23.05 22.23
CA VAL A 192 2.34 21.99 22.67
C VAL A 192 3.38 22.55 23.64
N PRO A 193 3.97 21.71 24.51
CA PRO A 193 5.07 22.14 25.39
C PRO A 193 6.23 22.71 24.57
N GLY A 194 6.58 23.96 24.83
CA GLY A 194 7.61 24.67 24.08
C GLY A 194 7.58 26.18 24.36
N GLY A 195 8.66 26.89 23.99
CA GLY A 195 8.81 28.31 24.29
C GLY A 195 8.74 28.58 25.81
N SER A 196 7.83 29.46 26.23
CA SER A 196 7.56 29.79 27.63
C SER A 196 6.90 28.65 28.43
N LEU A 197 6.47 27.58 27.76
CA LEU A 197 5.95 26.35 28.39
C LEU A 197 6.92 25.17 28.22
N ALA A 198 8.19 25.42 27.91
CA ALA A 198 9.19 24.37 27.79
C ALA A 198 9.34 23.59 29.12
N GLY A 199 9.31 22.25 29.03
CA GLY A 199 9.44 21.36 30.20
C GLY A 199 8.16 21.14 31.01
N VAL A 200 7.03 21.77 30.64
CA VAL A 200 5.72 21.49 31.25
C VAL A 200 5.19 20.16 30.75
N ASN A 201 4.64 19.33 31.65
CA ASN A 201 3.99 18.07 31.28
C ASN A 201 2.78 18.36 30.37
N PRO A 202 2.59 17.65 29.24
CA PRO A 202 1.44 17.83 28.34
C PRO A 202 0.08 17.90 29.04
N ARG A 203 -0.12 17.14 30.13
CA ARG A 203 -1.37 17.13 30.91
C ARG A 203 -1.58 18.38 31.77
N GLU A 204 -0.52 19.14 32.03
CA GLU A 204 -0.52 20.34 32.89
C GLU A 204 -0.44 21.64 32.08
N VAL A 205 -0.27 21.55 30.75
CA VAL A 205 -0.18 22.69 29.83
C VAL A 205 -1.39 23.62 29.97
N ALA A 206 -2.60 23.09 30.15
CA ALA A 206 -3.80 23.89 30.34
C ALA A 206 -3.74 24.75 31.61
N SER A 207 -3.14 24.22 32.69
CA SER A 207 -2.96 24.97 33.92
C SER A 207 -1.84 25.99 33.80
N ALA A 208 -0.69 25.59 33.27
CA ALA A 208 0.45 26.48 33.06
C ALA A 208 0.10 27.65 32.12
N LEU A 209 -0.73 27.40 31.11
CA LEU A 209 -1.22 28.44 30.21
C LEU A 209 -2.13 29.45 30.90
N ARG A 210 -2.94 29.06 31.89
CA ARG A 210 -3.78 29.99 32.67
C ARG A 210 -2.95 30.95 33.51
N ASP A 211 -1.82 30.48 34.04
CA ASP A 211 -0.97 31.25 34.95
C ASP A 211 0.11 32.09 34.24
N LEU A 212 0.28 31.87 32.93
CA LEU A 212 1.28 32.56 32.11
C LEU A 212 1.05 34.09 32.06
N LYS A 213 2.12 34.88 31.95
CA LYS A 213 2.03 36.34 31.78
C LYS A 213 2.83 36.77 30.55
N ALA A 214 2.35 37.80 29.84
CA ALA A 214 3.08 38.37 28.72
C ALA A 214 4.29 39.21 29.21
N PRO A 215 5.39 39.29 28.44
CA PRO A 215 5.61 38.66 27.13
C PRO A 215 5.87 37.15 27.25
N ALA A 216 5.28 36.37 26.34
CA ALA A 216 5.44 34.92 26.31
C ALA A 216 5.55 34.41 24.87
N THR A 217 6.15 33.24 24.69
CA THR A 217 6.20 32.54 23.41
C THR A 217 5.52 31.20 23.58
N LEU A 218 4.45 30.96 22.83
CA LEU A 218 3.77 29.66 22.82
C LEU A 218 4.18 28.88 21.59
N CYS A 219 4.35 27.56 21.73
CA CYS A 219 4.54 26.68 20.58
C CYS A 219 3.21 26.07 20.18
N MET A 220 2.93 26.09 18.88
CA MET A 220 1.71 25.52 18.32
C MET A 220 2.09 24.50 17.24
N ALA A 221 1.43 23.35 17.27
CA ALA A 221 1.57 22.31 16.25
C ALA A 221 0.18 21.85 15.81
N GLU A 222 0.08 21.25 14.64
CA GLU A 222 -1.11 20.45 14.34
C GLU A 222 -1.16 19.27 15.33
N PRO A 223 -2.35 18.85 15.81
CA PRO A 223 -2.45 17.62 16.58
C PRO A 223 -1.84 16.49 15.74
N GLU A 224 -1.01 15.64 16.37
CA GLU A 224 -0.33 14.53 15.70
C GLU A 224 -1.27 13.87 14.68
N LYS A 225 -0.91 13.94 13.40
CA LYS A 225 -1.58 13.11 12.41
C LYS A 225 -1.27 11.67 12.78
N ASN A 226 -2.31 10.88 12.99
CA ASN A 226 -2.19 9.45 13.27
C ASN A 226 -1.27 8.81 12.21
N SER A 227 -0.39 7.93 12.66
CA SER A 227 0.70 7.25 11.92
C SER A 227 0.27 6.32 10.76
N GLY A 228 -0.82 6.66 10.06
CA GLY A 228 -1.40 5.95 8.91
C GLY A 228 -1.43 6.76 7.61
N ASP A 229 -0.78 7.92 7.57
CA ASP A 229 -0.74 8.83 6.41
C ASP A 229 0.51 8.64 5.52
N ASP A 230 1.31 7.60 5.75
CA ASP A 230 2.43 7.26 4.84
C ASP A 230 1.98 7.22 3.38
N HIS A 231 2.74 7.89 2.53
CA HIS A 231 2.48 7.92 1.10
C HIS A 231 3.16 6.73 0.42
N VAL A 232 2.35 5.81 -0.09
CA VAL A 232 2.77 4.67 -0.88
C VAL A 232 2.77 5.10 -2.34
N THR A 233 3.93 5.02 -2.99
CA THR A 233 4.08 5.25 -4.43
C THR A 233 4.40 3.94 -5.12
N ALA A 234 3.70 3.64 -6.21
CA ALA A 234 3.92 2.43 -6.99
C ALA A 234 3.78 2.68 -8.49
N VAL A 235 4.47 1.87 -9.29
CA VAL A 235 4.43 1.96 -10.75
C VAL A 235 3.91 0.67 -11.38
N ASN A 236 3.00 0.80 -12.33
CA ASN A 236 2.38 -0.32 -13.02
C ASN A 236 3.36 -0.99 -14.00
N LEU A 237 3.68 -2.26 -13.75
CA LEU A 237 4.57 -3.08 -14.57
C LEU A 237 3.87 -3.72 -15.78
N SER A 238 2.55 -3.81 -15.85
CA SER A 238 1.85 -4.53 -16.93
C SER A 238 1.50 -3.66 -18.15
N ARG A 239 1.48 -2.33 -18.00
CA ARG A 239 0.96 -1.39 -19.03
C ARG A 239 2.07 -0.73 -19.86
N VAL A 240 2.45 -1.37 -20.98
CA VAL A 240 3.40 -0.80 -21.95
C VAL A 240 2.75 0.29 -22.80
N VAL A 241 3.46 1.39 -23.01
CA VAL A 241 3.08 2.50 -23.88
C VAL A 241 3.76 2.32 -25.24
N SER A 242 2.97 2.40 -26.32
CA SER A 242 3.52 2.39 -27.68
C SER A 242 4.33 3.66 -27.96
N LEU A 243 5.33 3.57 -28.83
CA LEU A 243 6.21 4.71 -29.14
C LEU A 243 5.44 5.94 -29.62
N ASP A 244 4.35 5.75 -30.36
CA ASP A 244 3.50 6.84 -30.87
C ASP A 244 2.70 7.55 -29.76
N SER A 245 2.55 6.93 -28.59
CA SER A 245 1.77 7.42 -27.46
C SER A 245 2.63 7.87 -26.27
N VAL A 246 3.96 7.92 -26.43
CA VAL A 246 4.86 8.41 -25.38
C VAL A 246 4.58 9.90 -25.12
N PRO A 247 4.35 10.34 -23.86
CA PRO A 247 3.96 11.72 -23.56
C PRO A 247 4.97 12.79 -23.98
N LYS A 248 6.27 12.56 -23.73
CA LYS A 248 7.36 13.51 -24.02
C LYS A 248 8.57 12.78 -24.61
N PRO A 249 8.51 12.29 -25.87
CA PRO A 249 9.57 11.45 -26.44
C PRO A 249 10.91 12.19 -26.55
N LEU A 250 10.88 13.50 -26.84
CA LEU A 250 12.09 14.32 -26.93
C LEU A 250 12.88 14.39 -25.63
N LEU A 251 12.21 14.31 -24.47
CA LEU A 251 12.86 14.28 -23.15
C LEU A 251 13.80 13.07 -23.04
N VAL A 252 13.31 11.90 -23.47
CA VAL A 252 14.04 10.64 -23.43
C VAL A 252 15.18 10.66 -24.44
N THR A 253 14.91 11.08 -25.68
CA THR A 253 15.94 11.20 -26.72
C THR A 253 17.07 12.13 -26.29
N SER A 254 16.74 13.31 -25.76
CA SER A 254 17.74 14.27 -25.26
C SER A 254 18.54 13.72 -24.07
N ALA A 255 17.91 12.97 -23.17
CA ALA A 255 18.59 12.30 -22.07
C ALA A 255 19.60 11.25 -22.57
N VAL A 256 19.19 10.39 -23.51
CA VAL A 256 20.07 9.39 -24.12
C VAL A 256 21.24 10.06 -24.85
N GLU A 257 20.99 11.12 -25.62
CA GLU A 257 22.02 11.88 -26.30
C GLU A 257 23.02 12.52 -25.33
N ALA A 258 22.54 13.08 -24.21
CA ALA A 258 23.40 13.66 -23.18
C ALA A 258 24.35 12.62 -22.57
N VAL A 259 23.85 11.41 -22.29
CA VAL A 259 24.67 10.29 -21.80
C VAL A 259 25.62 9.80 -22.88
N ARG A 260 25.16 9.70 -24.14
CA ARG A 260 25.95 9.25 -25.30
C ARG A 260 27.19 10.09 -25.54
N ARG A 261 27.10 11.41 -25.32
CA ARG A 261 28.26 12.32 -25.43
C ARG A 261 29.42 11.93 -24.50
N LYS A 262 29.12 11.32 -23.35
CA LYS A 262 30.12 10.80 -22.41
C LYS A 262 30.44 9.32 -22.66
N TYR A 263 29.42 8.54 -23.03
CA TYR A 263 29.51 7.09 -23.20
C TYR A 263 28.90 6.68 -24.56
N PRO A 264 29.71 6.56 -25.62
CA PRO A 264 29.19 6.36 -26.98
C PRO A 264 28.23 5.19 -27.16
N GLY A 265 28.41 4.08 -26.42
CA GLY A 265 27.53 2.90 -26.48
C GLY A 265 26.25 3.00 -25.64
N ALA A 266 25.92 4.16 -25.08
CA ALA A 266 24.67 4.38 -24.35
C ALA A 266 23.44 4.39 -25.28
N ASP A 267 23.63 4.63 -26.58
CA ASP A 267 22.58 4.54 -27.60
C ASP A 267 22.07 3.12 -27.85
N GLN A 268 22.82 2.10 -27.41
CA GLN A 268 22.39 0.70 -27.47
C GLN A 268 21.45 0.32 -26.32
N VAL A 269 21.30 1.16 -25.29
CA VAL A 269 20.41 0.88 -24.16
C VAL A 269 18.97 0.81 -24.65
N GLU A 270 18.31 -0.31 -24.35
CA GLU A 270 16.93 -0.56 -24.69
C GLU A 270 16.01 0.16 -23.69
N ILE A 271 15.11 1.01 -24.19
CA ILE A 271 14.17 1.77 -23.37
C ILE A 271 12.75 1.29 -23.66
N SER A 272 12.04 0.90 -22.61
CA SER A 272 10.62 0.53 -22.67
C SER A 272 9.80 1.52 -21.85
N HIS A 273 8.68 1.99 -22.38
CA HIS A 273 7.82 2.96 -21.71
C HIS A 273 6.59 2.29 -21.10
N PHE A 274 6.20 2.71 -19.91
CA PHE A 274 5.08 2.18 -19.16
C PHE A 274 4.17 3.31 -18.67
N LYS A 275 2.86 3.05 -18.64
CA LYS A 275 1.89 3.92 -17.96
C LYS A 275 1.90 3.53 -16.48
N GLY A 276 2.64 4.27 -15.66
CA GLY A 276 2.91 3.85 -14.28
C GLY A 276 1.72 4.05 -13.33
N GLY A 277 0.82 4.98 -13.61
CA GLY A 277 -0.42 5.17 -12.86
C GLY A 277 -1.11 6.49 -13.23
N PRO A 278 -2.22 6.84 -12.57
CA PRO A 278 -3.05 8.00 -12.90
C PRO A 278 -2.51 9.34 -12.37
N CYS A 279 -1.54 9.32 -11.47
CA CYS A 279 -0.91 10.54 -10.96
C CYS A 279 0.25 10.93 -11.87
N ASP A 280 0.41 12.23 -12.17
CA ASP A 280 1.53 12.76 -12.96
C ASP A 280 1.78 12.08 -14.33
N GLU A 281 0.73 11.59 -14.99
CA GLU A 281 0.75 10.76 -16.23
C GLU A 281 1.65 11.26 -17.38
N ARG A 282 2.03 12.54 -17.40
CA ARG A 282 2.87 13.15 -18.44
C ARG A 282 4.34 13.35 -18.05
N ASN A 283 4.72 12.95 -16.85
CA ASN A 283 6.07 13.10 -16.31
C ASN A 283 6.68 11.72 -16.03
N ILE A 284 7.99 11.62 -16.21
CA ILE A 284 8.74 10.46 -15.76
C ILE A 284 8.86 10.60 -14.24
N VAL A 285 8.26 9.68 -13.50
CA VAL A 285 8.33 9.66 -12.03
C VAL A 285 9.42 8.73 -11.53
N SER A 286 9.72 7.69 -12.30
CA SER A 286 10.72 6.68 -11.94
C SER A 286 11.16 5.89 -13.17
N CYS A 287 12.39 5.40 -13.13
CA CYS A 287 12.97 4.45 -14.05
C CYS A 287 13.42 3.21 -13.29
N LEU A 288 13.25 2.04 -13.87
CA LEU A 288 13.71 0.78 -13.31
C LEU A 288 14.79 0.19 -14.21
N VAL A 289 15.96 -0.05 -13.62
CA VAL A 289 17.13 -0.62 -14.31
C VAL A 289 17.35 -2.04 -13.79
N PRO A 290 17.15 -3.09 -14.62
CA PRO A 290 17.45 -4.46 -14.23
C PRO A 290 18.92 -4.64 -13.79
N GLY A 291 19.14 -5.56 -12.87
CA GLY A 291 20.40 -5.75 -12.16
C GLY A 291 20.51 -4.94 -10.87
N GLY A 292 21.57 -5.14 -10.09
CA GLY A 292 21.75 -4.52 -8.78
C GLY A 292 21.72 -5.53 -7.64
N ALA A 293 21.97 -5.06 -6.42
CA ALA A 293 21.97 -5.89 -5.23
C ALA A 293 20.53 -6.21 -4.76
N ARG A 294 20.39 -7.23 -3.90
CA ARG A 294 19.12 -7.66 -3.27
C ARG A 294 18.02 -8.00 -4.27
N ALA A 295 17.15 -7.05 -4.61
CA ALA A 295 15.96 -7.27 -5.45
C ALA A 295 16.28 -7.73 -6.88
N GLY A 296 17.44 -7.31 -7.41
CA GLY A 296 17.81 -7.61 -8.80
C GLY A 296 17.39 -6.53 -9.80
N TRP A 297 16.93 -5.38 -9.33
CA TRP A 297 16.75 -4.14 -10.09
C TRP A 297 17.18 -2.94 -9.25
N THR A 298 17.16 -1.75 -9.84
CA THR A 298 17.38 -0.48 -9.14
C THR A 298 16.37 0.54 -9.65
N VAL A 299 15.71 1.20 -8.70
CA VAL A 299 14.79 2.31 -8.95
C VAL A 299 15.63 3.59 -9.02
N VAL A 300 15.45 4.37 -10.09
CA VAL A 300 16.21 5.60 -10.37
C VAL A 300 15.23 6.67 -10.85
N PRO A 301 15.05 7.80 -10.15
CA PRO A 301 14.12 8.84 -10.58
C PRO A 301 14.53 9.53 -11.89
N ASP A 302 15.83 9.77 -12.07
CA ASP A 302 16.35 10.47 -13.24
C ASP A 302 16.69 9.52 -14.40
N ILE A 303 16.21 9.87 -15.59
CA ILE A 303 16.40 9.03 -16.79
C ILE A 303 17.84 9.04 -17.31
N GLN A 304 18.60 10.14 -17.16
CA GLN A 304 20.00 10.17 -17.59
C GLN A 304 20.83 9.24 -16.69
N GLU A 305 20.61 9.29 -15.39
CA GLU A 305 21.22 8.37 -14.42
C GLU A 305 20.83 6.92 -14.70
N ALA A 306 19.55 6.66 -15.02
CA ALA A 306 19.08 5.32 -15.35
C ALA A 306 19.75 4.75 -16.60
N VAL A 307 19.86 5.55 -17.67
CA VAL A 307 20.53 5.15 -18.93
C VAL A 307 22.03 4.94 -18.70
N GLN A 308 22.68 5.83 -17.96
CA GLN A 308 24.09 5.67 -17.59
C GLN A 308 24.32 4.39 -16.78
N LEU A 309 23.45 4.11 -15.81
CA LEU A 309 23.51 2.91 -14.98
C LEU A 309 23.32 1.65 -15.82
N ALA A 310 22.29 1.62 -16.67
CA ALA A 310 22.01 0.49 -17.57
C ALA A 310 23.20 0.21 -18.50
N HIS A 311 23.75 1.26 -19.14
CA HIS A 311 24.93 1.15 -19.98
C HIS A 311 26.12 0.59 -19.17
N SER A 312 26.44 1.17 -18.02
CA SER A 312 27.59 0.77 -17.20
C SER A 312 27.56 -0.71 -16.77
N ARG A 313 26.35 -1.27 -16.58
CA ARG A 313 26.11 -2.68 -16.22
C ARG A 313 26.28 -3.60 -17.42
N ALA A 314 25.82 -3.18 -18.59
CA ALA A 314 25.85 -3.97 -19.81
C ALA A 314 27.21 -4.00 -20.50
N VAL A 315 28.07 -3.00 -20.29
CA VAL A 315 29.40 -2.92 -20.91
C VAL A 315 30.19 -4.22 -20.73
N ARG A 316 30.67 -4.76 -21.85
CA ARG A 316 31.55 -5.91 -21.88
C ARG A 316 32.95 -5.53 -21.42
N ARG A 317 33.45 -6.20 -20.38
CA ARG A 317 34.74 -5.89 -19.74
C ARG A 317 35.84 -6.89 -20.05
N CYS A 318 35.49 -8.14 -20.34
CA CYS A 318 36.45 -9.18 -20.70
C CYS A 318 35.82 -10.20 -21.66
N GLU A 319 36.64 -11.02 -22.32
CA GLU A 319 36.13 -12.09 -23.18
C GLU A 319 35.46 -13.21 -22.36
N ALA A 320 36.00 -13.50 -21.18
CA ALA A 320 35.58 -14.58 -20.30
C ALA A 320 34.13 -14.48 -19.82
N GLN A 321 33.51 -13.30 -19.89
CA GLN A 321 32.10 -13.11 -19.52
C GLN A 321 31.12 -13.69 -20.56
N GLY A 322 31.61 -14.02 -21.77
CA GLY A 322 30.78 -14.46 -22.90
C GLY A 322 30.00 -13.31 -23.54
N ASN A 323 28.87 -13.65 -24.15
CA ASN A 323 27.98 -12.68 -24.82
C ASN A 323 26.92 -12.10 -23.87
N PHE A 324 27.19 -12.13 -22.57
CA PHE A 324 26.25 -11.68 -21.54
C PHE A 324 26.60 -10.29 -21.02
N GLY A 325 25.57 -9.49 -20.76
CA GLY A 325 25.65 -8.17 -20.11
C GLY A 325 25.05 -8.17 -18.71
N GLY A 326 25.49 -7.25 -17.85
CA GLY A 326 24.84 -7.03 -16.56
C GLY A 326 23.42 -6.45 -16.75
N GLY A 327 22.45 -6.97 -16.01
CA GLY A 327 21.02 -6.67 -16.15
C GLY A 327 20.30 -7.54 -17.19
N GLN A 328 21.02 -8.45 -17.87
CA GLN A 328 20.43 -9.34 -18.86
C GLN A 328 19.58 -10.44 -18.21
N THR A 329 18.41 -10.71 -18.79
CA THR A 329 17.60 -11.88 -18.41
C THR A 329 18.21 -13.15 -19.01
N VAL A 330 18.53 -14.12 -18.17
CA VAL A 330 19.18 -15.38 -18.57
C VAL A 330 18.41 -16.58 -18.03
N ARG A 331 18.48 -17.70 -18.76
CA ARG A 331 17.99 -19.00 -18.32
C ARG A 331 19.17 -19.88 -17.93
N LEU A 332 19.05 -20.57 -16.80
CA LEU A 332 20.06 -21.52 -16.34
C LEU A 332 19.92 -22.84 -17.11
N THR A 333 21.04 -23.36 -17.59
CA THR A 333 21.08 -24.59 -18.39
C THR A 333 22.32 -25.43 -18.06
N GLY A 334 22.24 -26.74 -18.27
CA GLY A 334 23.38 -27.65 -18.17
C GLY A 334 24.05 -27.76 -16.78
N LEU A 335 23.41 -27.26 -15.71
CA LEU A 335 23.94 -27.40 -14.34
C LEU A 335 23.88 -28.86 -13.89
N GLN A 336 25.02 -29.41 -13.50
CA GLN A 336 25.11 -30.81 -13.06
C GLN A 336 24.83 -30.98 -11.57
N ALA A 337 25.35 -30.06 -10.73
CA ALA A 337 25.21 -30.12 -9.27
C ALA A 337 23.86 -29.63 -8.76
N ARG A 338 23.16 -28.78 -9.54
CA ARG A 338 21.87 -28.16 -9.20
C ARG A 338 20.92 -28.25 -10.38
N LYS A 339 20.55 -29.48 -10.74
CA LYS A 339 19.68 -29.77 -11.89
C LYS A 339 18.29 -29.15 -11.74
N ASP A 340 17.84 -28.95 -10.50
CA ASP A 340 16.61 -28.28 -10.11
C ASP A 340 16.51 -26.82 -10.58
N LEU A 341 17.67 -26.17 -10.80
CA LEU A 341 17.73 -24.79 -11.29
C LEU A 341 17.72 -24.69 -12.82
N ASN A 342 17.93 -25.79 -13.54
CA ASN A 342 17.88 -25.75 -14.99
C ASN A 342 16.47 -25.42 -15.48
N GLY A 343 16.37 -24.57 -16.49
CA GLY A 343 15.12 -24.04 -17.00
C GLY A 343 14.61 -22.81 -16.25
N GLN A 344 15.11 -22.50 -15.04
CA GLN A 344 14.72 -21.30 -14.30
C GLN A 344 15.35 -20.04 -14.90
N VAL A 345 14.63 -18.92 -14.76
CA VAL A 345 15.05 -17.61 -15.26
C VAL A 345 15.58 -16.74 -14.11
N GLY A 346 16.63 -15.98 -14.40
CA GLY A 346 17.21 -15.00 -13.47
C GLY A 346 17.81 -13.80 -14.22
N LEU A 347 18.40 -12.87 -13.46
CA LEU A 347 19.11 -11.71 -13.99
C LEU A 347 20.62 -11.85 -13.75
N ALA A 348 21.42 -11.75 -14.81
CA ALA A 348 22.87 -11.68 -14.70
C ALA A 348 23.27 -10.33 -14.10
N VAL A 349 23.79 -10.29 -12.87
CA VAL A 349 24.05 -9.03 -12.16
C VAL A 349 25.49 -8.54 -12.33
N LYS A 350 26.46 -9.43 -12.11
CA LYS A 350 27.89 -9.09 -12.12
C LYS A 350 28.74 -10.29 -12.50
N PHE A 351 29.72 -10.07 -13.37
CA PHE A 351 30.74 -11.07 -13.68
C PHE A 351 31.95 -10.90 -12.75
N ALA A 352 32.41 -12.00 -12.16
CA ALA A 352 33.58 -12.05 -11.30
C ALA A 352 34.72 -12.78 -12.03
N GLU A 353 35.61 -12.01 -12.64
CA GLU A 353 36.72 -12.51 -13.48
C GLU A 353 37.61 -13.52 -12.75
N ALA A 354 37.94 -13.26 -11.48
CA ALA A 354 38.73 -14.17 -10.64
C ALA A 354 38.15 -15.59 -10.54
N SER A 355 36.83 -15.73 -10.66
CA SER A 355 36.14 -17.03 -10.60
C SER A 355 35.64 -17.53 -11.97
N GLY A 356 35.66 -16.66 -12.99
CA GLY A 356 35.05 -16.93 -14.30
C GLY A 356 33.53 -17.14 -14.25
N ARG A 357 32.82 -16.55 -13.28
CA ARG A 357 31.39 -16.79 -13.04
C ARG A 357 30.57 -15.50 -12.99
N TRP A 358 29.34 -15.60 -13.46
CA TRP A 358 28.28 -14.63 -13.27
C TRP A 358 27.59 -14.88 -11.94
N THR A 359 27.32 -13.80 -11.21
CA THR A 359 26.30 -13.78 -10.17
C THR A 359 24.94 -13.59 -10.84
N VAL A 360 24.11 -14.62 -10.84
CA VAL A 360 22.73 -14.56 -11.35
C VAL A 360 21.77 -14.45 -10.17
N ARG A 361 20.92 -13.43 -10.19
CA ARG A 361 19.83 -13.26 -9.20
C ARG A 361 18.64 -14.10 -9.63
N MET A 362 18.23 -15.02 -8.78
CA MET A 362 17.09 -15.91 -9.02
C MET A 362 15.80 -15.34 -8.43
N GLN A 363 14.68 -16.02 -8.67
CA GLN A 363 13.34 -15.59 -8.23
C GLN A 363 13.21 -15.50 -6.71
N ASP A 364 13.89 -16.38 -5.98
CA ASP A 364 13.98 -16.38 -4.50
C ASP A 364 14.81 -15.20 -3.96
N GLY A 365 15.37 -14.36 -4.83
CA GLY A 365 16.26 -13.29 -4.45
C GLY A 365 17.67 -13.76 -4.11
N GLU A 366 18.03 -15.02 -4.28
CA GLU A 366 19.40 -15.48 -4.03
C GLU A 366 20.32 -15.24 -5.23
N GLY A 367 21.60 -14.97 -4.93
CA GLY A 367 22.65 -14.86 -5.95
C GLY A 367 23.36 -16.19 -6.16
N LYS A 368 23.22 -16.78 -7.35
CA LYS A 368 23.90 -18.03 -7.73
C LYS A 368 25.12 -17.74 -8.61
N GLN A 369 26.24 -18.42 -8.35
CA GLN A 369 27.47 -18.29 -9.13
C GLN A 369 27.49 -19.29 -10.28
N VAL A 370 27.25 -18.82 -11.51
CA VAL A 370 27.02 -19.65 -12.70
C VAL A 370 28.07 -19.33 -13.77
N ARG A 371 28.59 -20.36 -14.44
CA ARG A 371 29.52 -20.16 -15.56
C ARG A 371 28.76 -19.66 -16.80
N PRO A 372 29.37 -18.85 -17.68
CA PRO A 372 28.72 -18.41 -18.91
C PRO A 372 28.17 -19.54 -19.79
N VAL A 373 28.85 -20.69 -19.86
CA VAL A 373 28.39 -21.87 -20.62
C VAL A 373 27.08 -22.48 -20.09
N ASN A 374 26.72 -22.17 -18.86
CA ASN A 374 25.49 -22.62 -18.21
C ASN A 374 24.37 -21.57 -18.25
N LEU A 375 24.51 -20.56 -19.11
CA LEU A 375 23.54 -19.51 -19.33
C LEU A 375 23.09 -19.50 -20.78
N GLU A 376 21.81 -19.25 -20.97
CA GLU A 376 21.20 -18.94 -22.27
C GLU A 376 20.50 -17.59 -22.18
N ALA A 377 20.53 -16.80 -23.26
CA ALA A 377 19.79 -15.54 -23.30
C ALA A 377 18.27 -15.84 -23.32
N ALA A 378 17.50 -15.16 -22.48
CA ALA A 378 16.05 -15.24 -22.53
C ALA A 378 15.47 -14.30 -23.60
N GLU A 379 14.31 -14.64 -24.15
CA GLU A 379 13.66 -13.90 -25.25
C GLU A 379 13.50 -12.39 -24.99
N ASN A 380 13.27 -12.00 -23.73
CA ASN A 380 12.93 -10.62 -23.36
C ASN A 380 14.09 -9.84 -22.71
N GLY A 381 15.35 -10.19 -22.96
CA GLY A 381 16.49 -9.47 -22.39
C GLY A 381 17.77 -9.59 -23.20
N GLY A 382 18.01 -8.61 -24.07
CA GLY A 382 19.26 -8.47 -24.79
C GLY A 382 20.46 -8.25 -23.86
N PRO A 383 21.70 -8.39 -24.36
CA PRO A 383 22.91 -8.07 -23.60
C PRO A 383 23.09 -6.56 -23.41
N ASN A 384 22.33 -5.76 -24.17
CA ASN A 384 22.31 -4.32 -24.05
C ASN A 384 21.57 -3.91 -22.77
N GLY A 385 22.02 -2.84 -22.12
CA GLY A 385 21.38 -2.37 -20.88
C GLY A 385 19.91 -2.06 -21.13
N ARG A 386 19.06 -2.28 -20.13
CA ARG A 386 17.62 -2.01 -20.22
C ARG A 386 17.19 -0.95 -19.22
N VAL A 387 16.28 -0.09 -19.64
CA VAL A 387 15.60 0.89 -18.77
C VAL A 387 14.09 0.78 -19.02
N MET A 388 13.33 0.58 -17.95
CA MET A 388 11.88 0.68 -17.96
C MET A 388 11.51 2.05 -17.41
N VAL A 389 10.92 2.90 -18.24
CA VAL A 389 10.54 4.28 -17.91
C VAL A 389 9.06 4.34 -17.57
N PHE A 390 8.71 4.86 -16.40
CA PHE A 390 7.32 4.96 -15.96
C PHE A 390 6.84 6.40 -16.03
N TRP A 391 5.76 6.59 -16.81
CA TRP A 391 5.05 7.86 -16.93
C TRP A 391 3.89 7.87 -15.94
N GLY A 392 3.98 8.74 -14.94
CA GLY A 392 3.09 8.75 -13.79
C GLY A 392 3.26 7.56 -12.85
N ASP A 393 2.62 7.63 -11.69
CA ASP A 393 2.57 6.63 -10.63
C ASP A 393 1.15 6.47 -10.09
N ALA A 394 0.95 5.43 -9.29
CA ALA A 394 -0.19 5.32 -8.41
C ALA A 394 0.22 5.68 -6.99
N ARG A 395 -0.59 6.50 -6.33
CA ARG A 395 -0.34 7.01 -4.98
C ARG A 395 -1.53 6.68 -4.09
N TRP A 396 -1.23 6.22 -2.88
CA TRP A 396 -2.20 6.00 -1.82
C TRP A 396 -1.62 6.48 -0.49
N SER A 397 -2.46 6.94 0.43
CA SER A 397 -2.07 6.84 1.84
C SER A 397 -2.12 5.37 2.26
N ARG A 398 -1.29 4.96 3.23
CA ARG A 398 -1.31 3.58 3.74
C ARG A 398 -2.71 3.18 4.21
N THR A 399 -3.40 4.08 4.91
CA THR A 399 -4.78 3.83 5.36
C THR A 399 -5.76 3.63 4.20
N GLN A 400 -5.65 4.43 3.13
CA GLN A 400 -6.47 4.24 1.93
C GLN A 400 -6.20 2.87 1.30
N LEU A 401 -4.93 2.52 1.11
CA LEU A 401 -4.53 1.25 0.50
C LEU A 401 -5.02 0.05 1.32
N LEU A 402 -4.83 0.07 2.64
CA LEU A 402 -5.35 -0.97 3.54
C LEU A 402 -6.87 -1.12 3.44
N GLY A 403 -7.61 -0.01 3.28
CA GLY A 403 -9.05 -0.07 3.08
C GLY A 403 -9.48 -0.66 1.73
N GLU A 404 -8.72 -0.40 0.66
CA GLU A 404 -8.96 -1.06 -0.64
C GLU A 404 -8.64 -2.56 -0.59
N ILE A 405 -7.59 -2.95 0.15
CA ILE A 405 -7.25 -4.36 0.37
C ILE A 405 -8.32 -5.05 1.22
N ALA A 406 -8.82 -4.40 2.28
CA ALA A 406 -9.91 -4.91 3.11
C ALA A 406 -11.22 -5.12 2.32
N ARG A 407 -11.46 -4.30 1.28
CA ARG A 407 -12.56 -4.49 0.33
C ARG A 407 -12.37 -5.69 -0.61
N GLY A 408 -11.16 -6.20 -0.72
CA GLY A 408 -10.79 -7.34 -1.57
C GLY A 408 -10.27 -6.94 -2.96
N HIS A 409 -10.05 -5.65 -3.22
CA HIS A 409 -9.64 -5.17 -4.55
C HIS A 409 -8.20 -5.55 -4.90
N TRP A 410 -7.33 -5.62 -3.89
CA TRP A 410 -5.89 -5.80 -4.07
C TRP A 410 -5.35 -6.92 -3.19
N GLY A 411 -4.33 -7.60 -3.68
CA GLY A 411 -3.45 -8.46 -2.90
C GLY A 411 -2.01 -7.95 -2.94
N LEU A 412 -1.18 -8.43 -2.01
CA LEU A 412 0.25 -8.09 -1.96
C LEU A 412 1.15 -9.32 -1.98
N CYS A 413 2.32 -9.17 -2.58
CA CYS A 413 3.39 -10.15 -2.46
C CYS A 413 4.76 -9.48 -2.57
N ARG A 414 5.83 -10.16 -2.15
CA ARG A 414 7.19 -9.67 -2.43
C ARG A 414 7.48 -9.77 -3.91
N ALA A 415 8.07 -8.73 -4.50
CA ALA A 415 8.49 -8.75 -5.89
C ALA A 415 9.66 -9.74 -6.06
N SER A 416 9.74 -10.31 -7.25
CA SER A 416 10.77 -11.24 -7.68
C SER A 416 11.39 -10.76 -8.99
N VAL A 417 12.55 -11.31 -9.31
CA VAL A 417 13.16 -11.11 -10.63
C VAL A 417 12.22 -11.49 -11.78
N GLY A 418 11.36 -12.48 -11.58
CA GLY A 418 10.37 -12.91 -12.58
C GLY A 418 9.41 -11.80 -12.98
N ASP A 419 9.06 -10.90 -12.06
CA ASP A 419 8.09 -9.83 -12.30
C ASP A 419 8.66 -8.72 -13.21
N ILE A 420 9.99 -8.58 -13.23
CA ILE A 420 10.70 -7.66 -14.13
C ILE A 420 11.09 -8.36 -15.43
N ALA A 421 11.52 -9.62 -15.34
CA ALA A 421 12.03 -10.39 -16.47
C ALA A 421 10.95 -10.90 -17.42
N ALA A 422 9.73 -11.14 -16.93
CA ALA A 422 8.62 -11.63 -17.73
C ALA A 422 8.09 -10.56 -18.70
N ASP A 423 7.46 -11.04 -19.77
CA ASP A 423 6.63 -10.22 -20.67
C ASP A 423 5.60 -9.43 -19.87
N SER A 424 5.46 -8.13 -20.16
CA SER A 424 4.57 -7.23 -19.43
C SER A 424 3.12 -7.73 -19.37
N LYS A 425 2.63 -8.38 -20.43
CA LYS A 425 1.25 -8.90 -20.50
C LYS A 425 1.03 -10.10 -19.57
N LYS A 426 2.10 -10.80 -19.19
CA LYS A 426 2.04 -11.96 -18.29
C LYS A 426 2.28 -11.60 -16.83
N ARG A 427 2.72 -10.38 -16.53
CA ARG A 427 3.17 -10.00 -15.18
C ARG A 427 2.07 -10.12 -14.14
N HIS A 428 0.85 -9.65 -14.44
CA HIS A 428 -0.29 -9.78 -13.53
C HIS A 428 -0.69 -11.24 -13.32
N ALA A 429 -0.89 -12.01 -14.40
CA ALA A 429 -1.20 -13.43 -14.31
C ALA A 429 -0.15 -14.25 -13.52
N ASN A 430 1.14 -13.88 -13.62
CA ASN A 430 2.22 -14.53 -12.86
C ASN A 430 2.20 -14.25 -11.35
N LEU A 431 1.36 -13.32 -10.88
CA LEU A 431 1.14 -13.08 -9.45
C LEU A 431 0.15 -14.08 -8.84
N ALA A 432 -0.60 -14.80 -9.67
CA ALA A 432 -1.54 -15.81 -9.22
C ALA A 432 -0.85 -16.83 -8.30
N GLY A 433 -1.43 -17.07 -7.13
CA GLY A 433 -0.87 -17.95 -6.09
C GLY A 433 0.24 -17.34 -5.23
N ARG A 434 0.72 -16.13 -5.53
CA ARG A 434 1.68 -15.38 -4.68
C ARG A 434 1.03 -14.27 -3.87
N LEU A 435 -0.08 -13.72 -4.34
CA LEU A 435 -0.80 -12.63 -3.69
C LEU A 435 -1.44 -13.10 -2.38
N ALA A 436 -1.12 -12.40 -1.30
CA ALA A 436 -1.85 -12.46 -0.04
C ALA A 436 -3.00 -11.44 -0.09
N PHE A 437 -4.21 -11.91 0.19
CA PHE A 437 -5.42 -11.10 0.24
C PHE A 437 -5.92 -10.99 1.68
N ALA A 438 -6.62 -9.90 1.99
CA ALA A 438 -7.29 -9.77 3.27
C ALA A 438 -8.34 -10.87 3.46
N PRO A 439 -8.59 -11.31 4.70
CA PRO A 439 -9.71 -12.21 4.98
C PRO A 439 -11.05 -11.56 4.58
N VAL A 440 -12.04 -12.40 4.30
CA VAL A 440 -13.41 -11.92 4.04
C VAL A 440 -13.98 -11.36 5.33
N THR A 441 -14.39 -10.10 5.30
CA THR A 441 -14.95 -9.38 6.44
C THR A 441 -16.18 -8.58 6.03
N GLU A 442 -16.76 -7.84 6.96
CA GLU A 442 -17.86 -6.93 6.66
C GLU A 442 -17.46 -5.86 5.62
N MET A 443 -16.18 -5.47 5.55
CA MET A 443 -15.62 -4.54 4.55
C MET A 443 -15.57 -5.11 3.13
N THR A 444 -15.48 -6.43 2.97
CA THR A 444 -15.31 -7.03 1.64
C THR A 444 -16.51 -6.75 0.76
N GLU A 445 -16.26 -6.36 -0.49
CA GLU A 445 -17.32 -5.99 -1.42
C GLU A 445 -18.32 -7.13 -1.66
N SER A 446 -19.57 -6.74 -1.93
CA SER A 446 -20.67 -7.70 -2.08
C SER A 446 -20.45 -8.66 -3.26
N PHE A 447 -19.97 -8.15 -4.40
CA PHE A 447 -19.67 -8.96 -5.57
C PHE A 447 -18.47 -9.91 -5.32
N MET A 448 -17.48 -9.48 -4.53
CA MET A 448 -16.35 -10.33 -4.12
C MET A 448 -16.81 -11.50 -3.24
N LYS A 449 -17.67 -11.21 -2.25
CA LYS A 449 -18.29 -12.24 -1.38
C LYS A 449 -19.13 -13.23 -2.18
N GLU A 450 -19.81 -12.78 -3.23
CA GLU A 450 -20.61 -13.63 -4.11
C GLU A 450 -19.72 -14.54 -4.97
N ALA A 451 -18.69 -13.99 -5.62
CA ALA A 451 -17.76 -14.77 -6.43
C ALA A 451 -17.08 -15.90 -5.63
N GLN A 452 -16.68 -15.62 -4.38
CA GLN A 452 -16.08 -16.65 -3.52
C GLN A 452 -17.08 -17.75 -3.11
N ARG A 453 -18.34 -17.40 -2.86
CA ARG A 453 -19.40 -18.38 -2.58
C ARG A 453 -19.61 -19.28 -3.79
N GLN A 454 -19.68 -18.70 -4.99
CA GLN A 454 -19.82 -19.46 -6.25
C GLN A 454 -18.64 -20.39 -6.50
N MET A 455 -17.40 -19.93 -6.28
CA MET A 455 -16.20 -20.77 -6.38
C MET A 455 -16.20 -21.92 -5.37
N THR A 456 -16.67 -21.68 -4.14
CA THR A 456 -16.74 -22.71 -3.09
C THR A 456 -17.80 -23.77 -3.44
N VAL A 457 -18.96 -23.33 -3.92
CA VAL A 457 -20.02 -24.21 -4.43
C VAL A 457 -19.51 -25.04 -5.59
N PHE A 458 -18.85 -24.42 -6.58
CA PHE A 458 -18.28 -25.13 -7.73
C PHE A 458 -17.22 -26.17 -7.35
N ARG A 459 -16.33 -25.85 -6.38
CA ARG A 459 -15.36 -26.82 -5.85
C ARG A 459 -16.07 -27.98 -5.13
N SER A 460 -17.10 -27.69 -4.35
CA SER A 460 -17.86 -28.72 -3.64
C SER A 460 -18.63 -29.64 -4.59
N THR A 461 -19.27 -29.11 -5.65
CA THR A 461 -19.98 -29.91 -6.65
C THR A 461 -19.02 -30.68 -7.57
N GLY A 462 -17.85 -30.12 -7.89
CA GLY A 462 -16.79 -30.82 -8.62
C GLY A 462 -16.15 -31.99 -7.83
N LEU A 463 -16.04 -31.85 -6.50
CA LEU A 463 -15.63 -32.94 -5.61
C LEU A 463 -16.70 -34.03 -5.51
N VAL A 464 -17.99 -33.67 -5.42
CA VAL A 464 -19.09 -34.64 -5.39
C VAL A 464 -19.21 -35.42 -6.72
N ALA A 465 -19.02 -34.75 -7.86
CA ALA A 465 -19.05 -35.39 -9.18
C ALA A 465 -17.89 -36.36 -9.42
N SER A 466 -16.71 -36.11 -8.83
CA SER A 466 -15.56 -37.02 -8.95
C SER A 466 -15.63 -38.23 -8.01
N THR A 467 -16.37 -38.13 -6.89
CA THR A 467 -16.63 -39.27 -6.00
C THR A 467 -17.80 -40.17 -6.43
N GLY A 468 -18.66 -39.71 -7.35
CA GLY A 468 -19.82 -40.47 -7.84
C GLY A 468 -19.56 -41.35 -9.06
N ALA A 469 -18.38 -41.27 -9.69
CA ALA A 469 -18.05 -41.99 -10.92
C ALA A 469 -17.30 -43.33 -10.70
N GLY A 470 -17.29 -43.87 -9.47
CA GLY A 470 -16.51 -45.05 -9.09
C GLY A 470 -17.29 -46.20 -8.46
N ALA A 471 -18.61 -46.22 -8.52
CA ALA A 471 -19.42 -47.28 -7.92
C ALA A 471 -20.65 -47.60 -8.78
N ASP A 472 -20.44 -48.14 -9.98
CA ASP A 472 -21.48 -48.93 -10.66
C ASP A 472 -20.86 -49.83 -11.76
N GLU A 473 -20.04 -50.81 -11.36
CA GLU A 473 -19.79 -52.01 -12.17
C GLU A 473 -19.62 -53.20 -11.21
N GLY A 474 -20.68 -53.99 -11.03
CA GLY A 474 -20.64 -55.24 -10.29
C GLY A 474 -22.04 -55.79 -10.01
N ASP A 475 -22.36 -56.89 -10.69
CA ASP A 475 -23.46 -57.83 -10.46
C ASP A 475 -24.81 -57.53 -11.14
N ASP A 476 -25.06 -58.14 -12.30
CA ASP A 476 -26.07 -59.21 -12.40
C ASP A 476 -26.03 -59.92 -13.79
N ASP A 477 -25.88 -61.25 -13.70
CA ASP A 477 -26.16 -62.38 -14.63
C ASP A 477 -25.74 -62.37 -16.12
#